data_AF-A0A453QJ76-F1
#
_entry.id   AF-A0A453QJ76-F1
#
_cell.length_a   1.000
_cell.length_b   1.000
_cell.length_c   1.000
_cell.angle_alpha   90.00
_cell.angle_beta   90.00
_cell.angle_gamma   90.00
#
_symmetry.space_group_name_H-M   'P 1'
#
loop_
_entity.id
_entity.type
_entity.pdbx_description
1 polymer ?
#
loop_
_entity_poly.entity_id
_entity_poly.type
_entity_poly.pdbx_seq_one_letter_code
_entity_poly.pdbx_strand_id
1 'polypeptide(L)'
;LFAEYDYGAEGRPRFGLSLGLLVDCLNMFTVPGFASPVEIRYPGPDMQLLLRSVGSPDACIHAEIRTRIPDTVAWDYHFEHAGNTPVTFTVKSAILKESIDDLEWPGSSIQIHFHPDPPSVIFKGEGHGDLEIEFSYYANTDLLIAFQCDQELSYRYKYKFLRATTSNVPSSVLKENRGSKVTIGRGGMLKIQHLVSVARLGTQSYHNFAGGAQQPSRIAFIEFFVKPEEED
;
A
#
# COMPACT_ATOMS: atom_id res chain seq x y z
N LEU A 1 -11.98 -9.70 5.30
CA LEU A 1 -10.61 -10.23 5.44
C LEU A 1 -10.59 -11.43 6.38
N PHE A 2 -11.08 -11.25 7.60
CA PHE A 2 -11.18 -12.28 8.62
C PHE A 2 -12.21 -13.39 8.30
N ALA A 3 -12.06 -14.54 8.97
CA ALA A 3 -13.04 -15.62 9.00
C ALA A 3 -14.17 -15.28 9.98
N GLU A 4 -13.81 -14.77 11.16
CA GLU A 4 -14.71 -14.23 12.17
C GLU A 4 -14.24 -12.83 12.56
N TYR A 5 -15.19 -11.93 12.79
CA TYR A 5 -14.92 -10.57 13.23
C TYR A 5 -16.06 -10.12 14.13
N ASP A 6 -15.77 -10.00 15.42
CA ASP A 6 -16.70 -9.47 16.40
C ASP A 6 -16.23 -8.10 16.88
N TYR A 7 -17.17 -7.19 17.00
CA TYR A 7 -16.95 -5.80 17.35
C TYR A 7 -18.11 -5.27 18.19
N GLY A 8 -17.98 -5.39 19.51
CA GLY A 8 -19.02 -5.02 20.48
C GLY A 8 -18.80 -3.70 21.23
N ALA A 9 -17.79 -2.90 20.86
CA ALA A 9 -17.47 -1.66 21.56
C ALA A 9 -18.34 -0.49 21.09
N GLU A 10 -18.81 0.34 22.03
CA GLU A 10 -19.41 1.63 21.70
C GLU A 10 -18.33 2.59 21.16
N GLY A 11 -18.47 3.04 19.91
CA GLY A 11 -17.51 3.94 19.26
C GLY A 11 -16.47 3.21 18.40
N ARG A 12 -15.24 3.76 18.32
CA ARG A 12 -14.07 3.19 17.62
C ARG A 12 -12.84 3.28 18.55
N PRO A 13 -12.57 2.27 19.40
CA PRO A 13 -11.42 2.33 20.30
C PRO A 13 -10.15 2.34 19.47
N ARG A 14 -9.21 3.20 19.87
CA ARG A 14 -7.93 3.39 19.20
C ARG A 14 -6.82 3.06 20.17
N PHE A 15 -5.84 2.31 19.72
CA PHE A 15 -4.64 2.00 20.49
C PHE A 15 -3.44 1.99 19.56
N GLY A 16 -2.30 2.41 20.10
CA GLY A 16 -1.00 2.31 19.47
C GLY A 16 -0.31 1.02 19.90
N LEU A 17 0.62 0.54 19.08
CA LEU A 17 1.45 -0.62 19.37
C LEU A 17 2.78 -0.51 18.62
N SER A 18 3.78 -1.28 19.02
CA SER A 18 5.03 -1.40 18.24
C SER A 18 4.77 -2.28 17.02
N LEU A 19 4.81 -1.68 15.82
CA LEU A 19 4.58 -2.42 14.58
C LEU A 19 5.62 -3.53 14.38
N GLY A 20 6.88 -3.29 14.73
CA GLY A 20 7.93 -4.32 14.68
C GLY A 20 7.59 -5.53 15.55
N LEU A 21 7.19 -5.31 16.80
CA LEU A 21 6.80 -6.40 17.70
C LEU A 21 5.57 -7.15 17.21
N LEU A 22 4.59 -6.45 16.61
CA LEU A 22 3.43 -7.11 16.01
C LEU A 22 3.83 -8.00 14.85
N VAL A 23 4.70 -7.53 13.96
CA VAL A 23 5.20 -8.32 12.83
C VAL A 23 5.99 -9.54 13.33
N ASP A 24 6.88 -9.36 14.30
CA ASP A 24 7.65 -10.45 14.90
C ASP A 24 6.73 -11.50 15.51
N CYS A 25 5.70 -11.07 16.25
CA CYS A 25 4.72 -11.97 16.84
C CYS A 25 3.90 -12.70 15.78
N LEU A 26 3.41 -12.01 14.75
CA LEU A 26 2.65 -12.62 13.65
C LEU A 26 3.48 -13.68 12.90
N ASN A 27 4.78 -13.43 12.72
CA ASN A 27 5.70 -14.39 12.10
C ASN A 27 5.88 -15.68 12.92
N MET A 28 5.70 -15.65 14.25
CA MET A 28 5.73 -16.87 15.07
C MET A 28 4.57 -17.83 14.77
N PHE A 29 3.43 -17.32 14.27
CA PHE A 29 2.26 -18.13 13.92
C PHE A 29 2.35 -18.77 12.52
N THR A 30 3.37 -18.39 11.76
CA THR A 30 3.64 -18.93 10.42
C THR A 30 4.82 -19.89 10.47
N VAL A 31 4.60 -21.12 10.01
CA VAL A 31 5.65 -22.14 9.83
C VAL A 31 5.77 -22.38 8.31
N PRO A 32 6.96 -22.65 7.75
CA PRO A 32 7.07 -22.95 6.32
C PRO A 32 6.11 -24.08 5.91
N GLY A 33 5.19 -23.78 4.98
CA GLY A 33 4.19 -24.73 4.50
C GLY A 33 2.92 -24.85 5.37
N PHE A 34 2.84 -24.17 6.52
CA PHE A 34 1.66 -24.19 7.39
C PHE A 34 1.41 -22.83 8.06
N ALA A 35 0.27 -22.22 7.75
CA ALA A 35 -0.19 -21.02 8.43
C ALA A 35 -1.29 -21.39 9.43
N SER A 36 -1.02 -21.22 10.72
CA SER A 36 -2.04 -21.44 11.75
C SER A 36 -3.04 -20.29 11.74
N PRO A 37 -4.35 -20.55 11.89
CA PRO A 37 -5.32 -19.49 12.17
C PRO A 37 -4.92 -18.73 13.43
N VAL A 38 -4.98 -17.40 13.36
CA VAL A 38 -4.65 -16.50 14.48
C VAL A 38 -5.90 -15.74 14.90
N GLU A 39 -6.22 -15.82 16.19
CA GLU A 39 -7.16 -14.92 16.84
C GLU A 39 -6.41 -13.66 17.28
N ILE A 40 -6.97 -12.50 16.94
CA ILE A 40 -6.51 -11.19 17.39
C ILE A 40 -7.60 -10.61 18.27
N ARG A 41 -7.30 -10.37 19.56
CA ARG A 41 -8.27 -9.87 20.53
C ARG A 41 -7.73 -8.65 21.28
N TYR A 42 -8.53 -7.60 21.32
CA TYR A 42 -8.26 -6.40 22.11
C TYR A 42 -9.33 -6.27 23.20
N PRO A 43 -9.02 -6.58 24.48
CA PRO A 43 -10.02 -6.59 25.56
C PRO A 43 -10.55 -5.22 25.97
N GLY A 44 -9.82 -4.13 25.69
CA GLY A 44 -10.24 -2.77 26.03
C GLY A 44 -9.08 -1.84 26.36
N PRO A 45 -9.38 -0.58 26.75
CA PRO A 45 -8.38 0.40 27.18
C PRO A 45 -7.44 -0.16 28.26
N ASP A 46 -6.17 0.23 28.20
CA ASP A 46 -5.10 -0.19 29.14
C ASP A 46 -4.78 -1.70 29.18
N MET A 47 -5.38 -2.50 28.29
CA MET A 47 -5.10 -3.94 28.14
C MET A 47 -4.17 -4.23 26.96
N GLN A 48 -3.45 -5.35 27.01
CA GLN A 48 -2.60 -5.82 25.92
C GLN A 48 -3.41 -6.30 24.72
N LEU A 49 -2.85 -6.14 23.52
CA LEU A 49 -3.33 -6.87 22.34
C LEU A 49 -2.91 -8.34 22.48
N LEU A 50 -3.89 -9.23 22.37
CA LEU A 50 -3.69 -10.67 22.51
C LEU A 50 -3.69 -11.33 21.13
N LEU A 51 -2.68 -12.16 20.88
CA LEU A 51 -2.58 -13.00 19.69
C LEU A 51 -2.54 -14.46 20.12
N ARG A 52 -3.41 -15.30 19.54
CA ARG A 52 -3.55 -16.71 19.92
C ARG A 52 -3.69 -17.61 18.70
N SER A 53 -3.01 -18.75 18.71
CA SER A 53 -3.21 -19.78 17.68
C SER A 53 -4.54 -20.50 17.93
N VAL A 54 -5.33 -20.65 16.90
CA VAL A 54 -6.61 -21.39 16.93
C VAL A 54 -6.45 -22.66 16.10
N GLY A 55 -6.83 -23.82 16.66
CA GLY A 55 -6.96 -25.06 15.89
C GLY A 55 -6.01 -26.22 16.27
N SER A 56 -5.09 -26.04 17.21
CA SER A 56 -4.29 -27.14 17.78
C SER A 56 -4.50 -27.24 19.29
N PRO A 57 -5.15 -28.31 19.80
CA PRO A 57 -5.36 -28.49 21.24
C PRO A 57 -4.04 -28.71 22.01
N ASP A 58 -3.00 -29.22 21.34
CA ASP A 58 -1.72 -29.61 21.95
C ASP A 58 -0.60 -28.55 21.79
N ALA A 59 -0.85 -27.47 21.05
CA ALA A 59 0.12 -26.40 20.84
C ALA A 59 -0.58 -25.05 20.87
N CYS A 60 -0.21 -24.20 21.82
CA CYS A 60 -0.74 -22.85 21.97
C CYS A 60 0.41 -21.85 21.81
N ILE A 61 0.47 -21.20 20.65
CA ILE A 61 1.30 -20.00 20.48
C ILE A 61 0.46 -18.84 21.01
N HIS A 62 1.04 -18.09 21.94
CA HIS A 62 0.38 -17.00 22.63
C HIS A 62 1.32 -15.80 22.72
N ALA A 63 0.85 -14.62 22.34
CA ALA A 63 1.60 -13.38 22.51
C ALA A 63 0.71 -12.28 23.10
N GLU A 64 1.32 -11.45 23.95
CA GLU A 64 0.72 -10.27 24.53
C GLU A 64 1.56 -9.05 24.16
N ILE A 65 0.95 -8.09 23.48
CA ILE A 65 1.65 -6.89 23.03
C ILE A 65 1.09 -5.70 23.82
N ARG A 66 1.96 -5.02 24.55
CA ARG A 66 1.59 -3.80 25.29
C ARG A 66 1.07 -2.74 24.32
N THR A 67 -0.14 -2.25 24.58
CA THR A 67 -0.71 -1.11 23.87
C THR A 67 -0.20 0.20 24.43
N ARG A 68 -0.33 1.26 23.64
CA ARG A 68 0.00 2.63 24.01
C ARG A 68 -1.15 3.54 23.62
N ILE A 69 -1.29 4.68 24.29
CA ILE A 69 -2.15 5.75 23.78
C ILE A 69 -1.46 6.29 22.53
N PRO A 70 -2.12 6.35 21.37
CA PRO A 70 -1.51 6.92 20.17
C PRO A 70 -1.15 8.40 20.41
N ASP A 71 0.14 8.73 20.36
CA ASP A 71 0.62 10.12 20.44
C ASP A 71 0.16 10.95 19.23
N THR A 72 -0.12 10.25 18.13
CA THR A 72 -0.70 10.81 16.92
C THR A 72 -2.11 10.27 16.78
N VAL A 73 -3.09 11.17 16.81
CA VAL A 73 -4.35 10.90 16.13
C VAL A 73 -3.94 10.66 14.69
N ALA A 74 -4.38 9.54 14.07
CA ALA A 74 -4.26 9.38 12.63
C ALA A 74 -4.71 10.70 12.04
N TRP A 75 -3.77 11.48 11.52
CA TRP A 75 -4.14 12.66 10.76
C TRP A 75 -4.97 12.04 9.66
N ASP A 76 -6.28 12.23 9.74
CA ASP A 76 -7.13 12.15 8.60
C ASP A 76 -6.51 13.20 7.68
N TYR A 77 -5.52 12.81 6.88
CA TYR A 77 -5.07 13.57 5.75
C TYR A 77 -6.35 13.68 4.95
N HIS A 78 -7.08 14.78 5.17
CA HIS A 78 -8.28 15.10 4.46
C HIS A 78 -7.78 15.31 3.04
N PHE A 79 -7.73 14.22 2.30
CA PHE A 79 -7.24 14.19 0.95
C PHE A 79 -8.33 14.88 0.13
N GLU A 80 -8.19 16.19 0.04
CA GLU A 80 -9.00 17.02 -0.81
C GLU A 80 -8.47 16.88 -2.23
N HIS A 81 -9.37 16.69 -3.19
CA HIS A 81 -8.98 16.65 -4.60
C HIS A 81 -8.40 18.01 -5.01
N ALA A 82 -7.43 18.00 -5.92
CA ALA A 82 -6.91 19.23 -6.52
C ALA A 82 -8.00 19.85 -7.40
N GLY A 83 -8.77 20.81 -6.87
CA GLY A 83 -9.85 21.45 -7.62
C GLY A 83 -11.01 20.51 -7.97
N ASN A 84 -11.75 20.85 -9.02
CA ASN A 84 -12.93 20.08 -9.46
C ASN A 84 -12.58 18.88 -10.35
N THR A 85 -11.46 18.94 -11.09
CA THR A 85 -11.01 17.85 -11.96
C THR A 85 -9.95 17.03 -11.23
N PRO A 86 -10.14 15.71 -11.02
CA PRO A 86 -9.15 14.91 -10.34
C PRO A 86 -7.92 14.71 -11.23
N VAL A 87 -6.75 14.97 -10.67
CA VAL A 87 -5.46 14.69 -11.31
C VAL A 87 -5.01 13.30 -10.89
N THR A 88 -5.13 12.31 -11.77
CA THR A 88 -4.84 10.92 -11.44
C THR A 88 -4.37 10.12 -12.64
N PHE A 89 -3.52 9.13 -12.37
CA PHE A 89 -3.25 8.06 -13.32
C PHE A 89 -3.20 6.71 -12.61
N THR A 90 -3.38 5.64 -13.36
CA THR A 90 -3.22 4.27 -12.90
C THR A 90 -2.19 3.58 -13.77
N VAL A 91 -1.20 2.95 -13.13
CA VAL A 91 -0.09 2.27 -13.80
C VAL A 91 0.09 0.89 -13.19
N LYS A 92 0.70 -0.04 -13.92
CA LYS A 92 1.18 -1.30 -13.34
C LYS A 92 2.09 -1.04 -12.13
N SER A 93 1.84 -1.70 -11.01
CA SER A 93 2.57 -1.50 -9.75
C SER A 93 4.07 -1.81 -9.88
N ALA A 94 4.44 -2.82 -10.68
CA ALA A 94 5.84 -3.14 -10.94
C ALA A 94 6.56 -2.01 -11.68
N ILE A 95 5.90 -1.40 -12.66
CA ILE A 95 6.43 -0.29 -13.46
C ILE A 95 6.61 0.95 -12.59
N LEU A 96 5.62 1.28 -11.75
CA LEU A 96 5.76 2.39 -10.81
C LEU A 96 6.96 2.21 -9.87
N LYS A 97 7.17 0.98 -9.38
CA LYS A 97 8.30 0.65 -8.52
C LYS A 97 9.63 0.79 -9.27
N GLU A 98 9.74 0.16 -10.43
CA GLU A 98 10.94 0.21 -11.27
C GLU A 98 11.31 1.64 -11.63
N SER A 99 10.36 2.45 -12.10
CA SER A 99 10.64 3.85 -12.45
C SER A 99 11.07 4.72 -11.27
N ILE A 100 10.56 4.47 -10.06
CA ILE A 100 11.05 5.16 -8.86
C ILE A 100 12.46 4.69 -8.50
N ASP A 101 12.73 3.39 -8.58
CA ASP A 101 14.05 2.82 -8.25
C ASP A 101 15.13 3.22 -9.27
N ASP A 102 14.80 3.32 -10.56
CA ASP A 102 15.71 3.76 -11.62
C ASP A 102 16.14 5.22 -11.48
N LEU A 103 15.29 6.03 -10.83
CA LEU A 103 15.56 7.44 -10.51
C LEU A 103 16.27 7.60 -9.15
N GLU A 104 16.81 6.52 -8.58
CA GLU A 104 17.55 6.55 -7.31
C GLU A 104 18.82 7.40 -7.39
N TRP A 105 18.76 8.61 -6.84
CA TRP A 105 19.93 9.43 -6.57
C TRP A 105 19.99 9.85 -5.09
N PRO A 106 21.13 9.74 -4.39
CA PRO A 106 21.23 10.14 -2.99
C PRO A 106 20.87 11.62 -2.76
N GLY A 107 19.89 11.88 -1.90
CA GLY A 107 19.44 13.25 -1.56
C GLY A 107 18.57 13.94 -2.62
N SER A 108 18.26 13.25 -3.72
CA SER A 108 17.51 13.79 -4.85
C SER A 108 16.01 13.92 -4.61
N SER A 109 15.41 14.64 -5.55
CA SER A 109 13.98 14.78 -5.73
C SER A 109 13.59 14.17 -7.08
N ILE A 110 12.36 13.69 -7.17
CA ILE A 110 11.75 13.29 -8.43
C ILE A 110 10.63 14.29 -8.72
N GLN A 111 10.68 14.86 -9.91
CA GLN A 111 9.63 15.70 -10.45
C GLN A 111 8.68 14.82 -11.27
N ILE A 112 7.38 14.94 -11.01
CA ILE A 112 6.32 14.25 -11.72
C ILE A 112 5.55 15.30 -12.51
N HIS A 113 5.63 15.21 -13.84
CA HIS A 113 4.93 16.08 -14.77
C HIS A 113 3.75 15.36 -15.42
N PHE A 114 2.63 16.05 -15.55
CA PHE A 114 1.40 15.56 -16.16
C PHE A 114 1.15 16.37 -17.42
N HIS A 115 1.02 15.70 -18.57
CA HIS A 115 0.64 16.33 -19.83
C HIS A 115 -0.75 15.84 -20.26
N PRO A 116 -1.72 16.73 -20.53
CA PRO A 116 -3.04 16.34 -20.98
C PRO A 116 -3.11 16.05 -22.49
N ASP A 117 -2.24 16.67 -23.31
CA ASP A 117 -2.24 16.51 -24.77
C ASP A 117 -0.80 16.56 -25.36
N PRO A 118 -0.25 15.41 -25.83
CA PRO A 118 -0.80 14.07 -25.68
C PRO A 118 -0.81 13.63 -24.20
N PRO A 119 -1.76 12.76 -23.77
CA PRO A 119 -1.82 12.26 -22.39
C PRO A 119 -0.57 11.46 -22.02
N SER A 120 0.23 12.00 -21.11
CA SER A 120 1.42 11.33 -20.57
C SER A 120 1.74 11.77 -19.14
N VAL A 121 2.51 10.93 -18.45
CA VAL A 121 3.11 11.24 -17.15
C VAL A 121 4.61 11.05 -17.26
N ILE A 122 5.38 12.05 -16.86
CA ILE A 122 6.83 12.03 -16.94
C ILE A 122 7.41 12.06 -15.53
N PHE A 123 8.33 11.14 -15.25
CA PHE A 123 9.12 11.13 -14.04
C PHE A 123 10.54 11.56 -14.36
N LYS A 124 11.00 12.64 -13.75
CA LYS A 124 12.35 13.19 -13.94
C LYS A 124 13.10 13.21 -12.61
N GLY A 125 14.27 12.58 -12.58
CA GLY A 125 15.16 12.62 -11.42
C GLY A 125 15.99 13.90 -11.43
N GLU A 126 16.06 14.60 -10.30
CA GLU A 126 16.93 15.77 -10.13
C GLU A 126 18.26 15.36 -9.47
N GLY A 127 19.38 15.62 -10.13
CA GLY A 127 20.70 15.28 -9.61
C GLY A 127 21.80 15.27 -10.67
N HIS A 128 22.73 14.33 -10.55
CA HIS A 128 23.78 14.13 -11.56
C HIS A 128 23.26 13.26 -12.71
N GLY A 129 22.70 13.91 -13.73
CA GLY A 129 22.20 13.29 -14.97
C GLY A 129 20.76 13.69 -15.28
N ASP A 130 20.39 13.62 -16.57
CA ASP A 130 19.03 13.90 -17.06
C ASP A 130 18.31 12.58 -17.38
N LEU A 131 17.99 11.78 -16.34
CA LEU A 131 17.15 10.59 -16.53
C LEU A 131 15.67 10.97 -16.42
N GLU A 132 14.93 10.63 -17.46
CA GLU A 132 13.52 10.91 -17.60
C GLU A 132 12.81 9.64 -18.09
N ILE A 133 11.69 9.32 -17.47
CA ILE A 133 10.86 8.15 -17.78
C ILE A 133 9.47 8.65 -18.13
N GLU A 134 9.05 8.43 -19.37
CA GLU A 134 7.73 8.83 -19.87
C GLU A 134 6.77 7.65 -19.91
N PHE A 135 5.59 7.83 -19.30
CA PHE A 135 4.43 6.96 -19.45
C PHE A 135 3.44 7.59 -20.44
N SER A 136 3.61 7.33 -21.73
CA SER A 136 2.66 7.79 -22.75
C SER A 136 1.43 6.86 -22.84
N TYR A 137 0.22 7.43 -22.82
CA TYR A 137 -1.03 6.66 -22.84
C TYR A 137 -1.22 5.83 -24.12
N TYR A 138 -0.90 6.39 -25.28
CA TYR A 138 -1.19 5.78 -26.59
C TYR A 138 -0.08 4.88 -27.13
N ALA A 139 1.17 5.10 -26.73
CA ALA A 139 2.31 4.28 -27.19
C ALA A 139 2.44 2.98 -26.40
N ASN A 140 2.08 3.02 -25.12
CA ASN A 140 2.29 1.94 -24.17
C ASN A 140 0.98 1.63 -23.44
N THR A 141 -0.03 1.17 -24.19
CA THR A 141 -1.40 0.88 -23.69
C THR A 141 -1.44 -0.05 -22.48
N ASP A 142 -0.36 -0.81 -22.25
CA ASP A 142 -0.20 -1.73 -21.14
C ASP A 142 0.46 -1.12 -19.89
N LEU A 143 1.05 0.08 -19.97
CA LEU A 143 1.70 0.75 -18.84
C LEU A 143 0.70 1.65 -18.12
N LEU A 144 0.11 2.62 -18.85
CA LEU A 144 -0.83 3.59 -18.30
C LEU A 144 -2.28 3.11 -18.49
N ILE A 145 -2.82 2.49 -17.45
CA ILE A 145 -4.15 1.84 -17.44
C ILE A 145 -5.27 2.90 -17.49
N ALA A 146 -5.08 4.02 -16.81
CA ALA A 146 -6.02 5.13 -16.81
C ALA A 146 -5.28 6.44 -16.58
N PHE A 147 -5.76 7.52 -17.18
CA PHE A 147 -5.23 8.87 -17.01
C PHE A 147 -6.37 9.87 -16.98
N GLN A 148 -6.29 10.83 -16.07
CA GLN A 148 -7.22 11.93 -15.95
C GLN A 148 -6.44 13.16 -15.46
N CYS A 149 -6.27 14.12 -16.35
CA CYS A 149 -5.69 15.43 -16.09
C CYS A 149 -6.13 16.34 -17.25
N ASP A 150 -6.55 17.56 -16.96
CA ASP A 150 -7.00 18.55 -17.94
C ASP A 150 -6.00 19.71 -18.12
N GLN A 151 -4.99 19.78 -17.25
CA GLN A 151 -3.98 20.82 -17.23
C GLN A 151 -2.58 20.24 -17.17
N GLU A 152 -1.62 20.99 -17.68
CA GLU A 152 -0.20 20.67 -17.48
C GLU A 152 0.20 21.03 -16.06
N LEU A 153 0.72 20.05 -15.31
CA LEU A 153 1.02 20.19 -13.89
C LEU A 153 2.33 19.51 -13.55
N SER A 154 3.07 20.07 -12.61
CA SER A 154 4.33 19.52 -12.15
C SER A 154 4.45 19.59 -10.64
N TYR A 155 4.87 18.48 -10.02
CA TYR A 155 5.07 18.40 -8.57
C TYR A 155 6.37 17.67 -8.25
N ARG A 156 7.05 18.13 -7.20
CA ARG A 156 8.37 17.63 -6.80
C ARG A 156 8.29 16.93 -5.45
N TYR A 157 8.91 15.77 -5.33
CA TYR A 157 8.90 14.96 -4.10
C TYR A 157 10.28 14.40 -3.79
N LYS A 158 10.66 14.33 -2.51
CA LYS A 158 11.91 13.69 -2.10
C LYS A 158 11.88 12.21 -2.47
N TYR A 159 12.92 11.73 -3.16
CA TYR A 159 13.06 10.34 -3.59
C TYR A 159 12.80 9.34 -2.45
N LYS A 160 13.38 9.58 -1.27
CA LYS A 160 13.25 8.70 -0.09
C LYS A 160 11.79 8.42 0.32
N PHE A 161 10.89 9.40 0.15
CA PHE A 161 9.48 9.24 0.52
C PHE A 161 8.69 8.53 -0.58
N LEU A 162 8.99 8.81 -1.87
CA LEU A 162 8.43 8.05 -2.98
C LEU A 162 8.84 6.58 -2.93
N ARG A 163 10.12 6.31 -2.72
CA ARG A 163 10.66 4.95 -2.58
C ARG A 163 9.96 4.17 -1.46
N ALA A 164 9.61 4.83 -0.35
CA ALA A 164 8.91 4.19 0.77
C ALA A 164 7.50 3.69 0.37
N THR A 165 6.86 4.31 -0.63
CA THR A 165 5.55 3.87 -1.13
C THR A 165 5.60 2.53 -1.87
N THR A 166 6.74 2.19 -2.47
CA THR A 166 6.91 0.97 -3.28
C THR A 166 7.83 -0.08 -2.65
N SER A 167 8.59 0.26 -1.60
CA SER A 167 9.58 -0.65 -0.99
C SER A 167 8.99 -1.76 -0.13
N ASN A 168 7.88 -1.50 0.57
CA ASN A 168 7.31 -2.43 1.56
C ASN A 168 5.92 -2.97 1.14
N VAL A 169 5.61 -2.92 -0.16
CA VAL A 169 4.36 -3.49 -0.66
C VAL A 169 4.44 -5.02 -0.68
N PRO A 170 3.36 -5.74 -0.32
CA PRO A 170 3.35 -7.20 -0.39
C PRO A 170 3.72 -7.69 -1.79
N SER A 171 4.46 -8.81 -1.87
CA SER A 171 4.88 -9.36 -3.17
C SER A 171 3.71 -9.68 -4.11
N SER A 172 2.50 -9.90 -3.59
CA SER A 172 1.28 -10.06 -4.39
C SER A 172 0.94 -8.82 -5.21
N VAL A 173 1.24 -7.60 -4.71
CA VAL A 173 1.03 -6.34 -5.43
C VAL A 173 1.87 -6.31 -6.72
N LEU A 174 3.12 -6.76 -6.62
CA LEU A 174 4.05 -6.77 -7.75
C LEU A 174 3.81 -7.97 -8.68
N LYS A 175 3.51 -9.16 -8.12
CA LYS A 175 3.28 -10.39 -8.88
C LYS A 175 1.96 -10.37 -9.65
N GLU A 176 0.87 -9.94 -9.02
CA GLU A 176 -0.43 -9.85 -9.69
C GLU A 176 -0.56 -8.57 -10.52
N ASN A 177 0.22 -7.55 -10.17
CA ASN A 177 0.39 -6.31 -10.94
C ASN A 177 -0.93 -5.64 -11.31
N ARG A 178 -1.93 -5.71 -10.41
CA ARG A 178 -3.32 -5.23 -10.62
C ARG A 178 -3.45 -3.72 -10.78
N GLY A 179 -2.37 -2.98 -10.53
CA GLY A 179 -2.29 -1.54 -10.73
C GLY A 179 -2.14 -0.77 -9.42
N SER A 180 -1.45 0.36 -9.52
CA SER A 180 -1.32 1.38 -8.50
C SER A 180 -1.95 2.66 -9.03
N LYS A 181 -2.88 3.22 -8.27
CA LYS A 181 -3.51 4.50 -8.59
C LYS A 181 -2.76 5.62 -7.89
N VAL A 182 -2.32 6.59 -8.67
CA VAL A 182 -1.67 7.81 -8.18
C VAL A 182 -2.66 8.96 -8.33
N THR A 183 -2.83 9.77 -7.30
CA THR A 183 -3.73 10.92 -7.31
C THR A 183 -3.05 12.12 -6.67
N ILE A 184 -3.19 13.29 -7.28
CA ILE A 184 -2.72 14.54 -6.71
C ILE A 184 -3.90 15.26 -6.06
N GLY A 185 -3.74 15.55 -4.78
CA GLY A 185 -4.67 16.32 -3.97
C GLY A 185 -4.27 17.78 -3.88
N ARG A 186 -5.04 18.53 -3.10
CA ARG A 186 -4.80 19.95 -2.82
C ARG A 186 -3.37 20.19 -2.33
N GLY A 187 -2.76 21.26 -2.84
CA GLY A 187 -1.41 21.67 -2.47
C GLY A 187 -0.33 20.66 -2.90
N GLY A 188 -0.61 19.83 -3.91
CA GLY A 188 0.33 18.83 -4.42
C GLY A 188 0.50 17.60 -3.54
N MET A 189 -0.43 17.34 -2.61
CA MET A 189 -0.39 16.12 -1.79
C MET A 189 -0.53 14.88 -2.69
N LEU A 190 0.48 14.02 -2.73
CA LEU A 190 0.46 12.79 -3.49
C LEU A 190 -0.22 11.68 -2.68
N LYS A 191 -1.18 10.99 -3.28
CA LYS A 191 -1.72 9.73 -2.78
C LYS A 191 -1.39 8.60 -3.74
N ILE A 192 -0.77 7.54 -3.24
CA ILE A 192 -0.53 6.29 -3.98
C ILE A 192 -1.33 5.18 -3.31
N GLN A 193 -2.23 4.55 -4.07
CA GLN A 193 -3.07 3.46 -3.62
C GLN A 193 -2.68 2.18 -4.38
N HIS A 194 -2.18 1.17 -3.65
CA HIS A 194 -1.83 -0.13 -4.20
C HIS A 194 -2.95 -1.13 -3.95
N LEU A 195 -3.38 -1.84 -5.00
CA LEU A 195 -4.33 -2.95 -4.89
C LEU A 195 -3.63 -4.22 -4.40
N VAL A 196 -4.10 -4.77 -3.28
CA VAL A 196 -3.58 -5.99 -2.66
C VAL A 196 -4.62 -7.10 -2.75
N SER A 197 -4.22 -8.23 -3.31
CA SER A 197 -5.02 -9.45 -3.29
C SER A 197 -4.69 -10.27 -2.06
N VAL A 198 -5.74 -10.67 -1.34
CA VAL A 198 -5.66 -11.46 -0.12
C VAL A 198 -6.29 -12.82 -0.40
N ALA A 199 -5.48 -13.86 -0.27
CA ALA A 199 -5.92 -15.24 -0.39
C ALA A 199 -6.99 -15.54 0.67
N ARG A 200 -8.01 -16.33 0.31
CA ARG A 200 -8.98 -16.85 1.29
C ARG A 200 -8.35 -18.02 2.04
N LEU A 201 -8.59 -18.11 3.36
CA LEU A 201 -8.32 -19.31 4.15
C LEU A 201 -9.11 -20.48 3.53
N GLY A 202 -8.40 -21.52 3.09
CA GLY A 202 -8.98 -22.73 2.48
C GLY A 202 -8.29 -23.25 1.21
N THR A 203 -7.31 -22.54 0.63
CA THR A 203 -6.68 -22.92 -0.66
C THR A 203 -5.24 -23.42 -0.57
N GLN A 204 -4.69 -23.70 0.61
CA GLN A 204 -3.39 -24.37 0.70
C GLN A 204 -3.55 -25.75 1.35
N SER A 205 -3.70 -26.75 0.48
CA SER A 205 -3.34 -28.19 0.62
C SER A 205 -4.33 -29.14 -0.07
N TYR A 206 -4.87 -28.79 -1.24
CA TYR A 206 -5.30 -29.82 -2.19
C TYR A 206 -4.60 -29.57 -3.50
N HIS A 207 -3.73 -30.51 -3.85
CA HIS A 207 -3.13 -30.64 -5.17
C HIS A 207 -4.26 -30.53 -6.22
N ASN A 208 -4.19 -29.53 -7.10
CA ASN A 208 -5.11 -29.35 -8.21
C ASN A 208 -5.08 -30.60 -9.12
N PHE A 209 -6.02 -31.52 -8.92
CA PHE A 209 -6.29 -32.64 -9.83
C PHE A 209 -7.65 -32.55 -10.53
N ALA A 210 -8.44 -31.50 -10.29
CA ALA A 210 -9.68 -31.29 -11.02
C ALA A 210 -9.87 -29.79 -11.27
N GLY A 211 -10.06 -29.40 -12.54
CA GLY A 211 -10.21 -28.03 -13.02
C GLY A 211 -11.45 -27.29 -12.50
N GLY A 212 -11.53 -27.09 -11.18
CA GLY A 212 -12.52 -26.24 -10.55
C GLY A 212 -12.13 -24.76 -10.66
N ALA A 213 -13.11 -23.92 -10.95
CA ALA A 213 -12.94 -22.47 -11.08
C ALA A 213 -12.27 -21.87 -9.82
N GLN A 214 -11.16 -21.14 -10.01
CA GLN A 214 -10.53 -20.35 -8.95
C GLN A 214 -11.56 -19.39 -8.35
N GLN A 215 -11.86 -19.52 -7.05
CA GLN A 215 -12.65 -18.51 -6.36
C GLN A 215 -11.89 -17.18 -6.35
N PRO A 216 -12.56 -16.03 -6.58
CA PRO A 216 -11.89 -14.74 -6.66
C PRO A 216 -11.29 -14.35 -5.30
N SER A 217 -10.03 -13.89 -5.34
CA SER A 217 -9.33 -13.35 -4.17
C SER A 217 -10.04 -12.12 -3.61
N ARG A 218 -9.93 -11.90 -2.29
CA ARG A 218 -10.46 -10.67 -1.67
C ARG A 218 -9.50 -9.52 -1.98
N ILE A 219 -10.02 -8.32 -2.23
CA ILE A 219 -9.20 -7.13 -2.53
C ILE A 219 -9.13 -6.26 -1.28
N ALA A 220 -7.92 -5.83 -0.93
CA ALA A 220 -7.62 -4.79 0.03
C ALA A 220 -6.77 -3.70 -0.65
N PHE A 221 -6.56 -2.57 0.02
CA PHE A 221 -5.69 -1.51 -0.49
C PHE A 221 -4.73 -1.02 0.60
N ILE A 222 -3.56 -0.57 0.17
CA ILE A 222 -2.59 0.15 0.99
C ILE A 222 -2.45 1.54 0.39
N GLU A 223 -2.57 2.57 1.22
CA GLU A 223 -2.47 3.96 0.80
C GLU A 223 -1.25 4.63 1.44
N PHE A 224 -0.52 5.37 0.61
CA PHE A 224 0.57 6.23 1.02
C PHE A 224 0.23 7.67 0.69
N PHE A 225 0.61 8.59 1.58
CA PHE A 225 0.45 10.03 1.41
C PHE A 225 1.83 10.68 1.49
N VAL A 226 2.18 11.49 0.50
CA VAL A 226 3.50 12.15 0.41
C VAL A 226 3.28 13.62 0.13
N LYS A 227 3.84 14.48 0.99
CA LYS A 227 3.85 15.93 0.76
C LYS A 227 4.85 16.27 -0.34
N PRO A 228 4.53 17.25 -1.21
CA PRO A 228 5.50 17.77 -2.15
C PRO A 228 6.57 18.57 -1.40
N GLU A 229 7.66 18.84 -2.09
CA GLU A 229 8.64 19.82 -1.63
C GLU A 229 8.12 21.23 -1.87
N GLU A 230 8.34 22.11 -0.89
CA GLU A 230 8.12 23.54 -1.05
C GLU A 230 9.24 24.12 -1.94
N GLU A 231 8.89 25.09 -2.80
CA GLU A 231 9.90 25.92 -3.47
C GLU A 231 10.40 26.95 -2.45
N ASP A 232 11.72 27.01 -2.25
CA ASP A 232 12.39 28.00 -1.38
C ASP A 232 12.29 29.43 -1.97
#